data_AF-A0AA38CA00-F1
#
_entry.id   AF-A0AA38CA00-F1
#
_cell.length_a   1.000
_cell.length_b   1.000
_cell.length_c   1.000
_cell.angle_alpha   90.00
_cell.angle_beta   90.00
_cell.angle_gamma   90.00
#
_symmetry.space_group_name_H-M   'P 1'
#
loop_
_entity.id
_entity.type
_entity.pdbx_description
1 polymer ?
#
loop_
_entity_poly.entity_id
_entity_poly.type
_entity_poly.pdbx_seq_one_letter_code
_entity_poly.pdbx_strand_id
1 'polypeptide(L)'
;MGTETEPDDEPEKSKWLNRSDEALGLLCMSVSPDLLFHIEESETPKSAWKMLDAMFGQLDDMRAHESENELLGLNPSDFENLQAFFSKFVHIRLLLKGCQVEKKDSQLILSILSKLGPEYSVFVSTFYATKAALGDTWTMPSFDYFSSQLIREQDKLIQMGSLKSKSHALVASTRKGKKTEKKKETKDQPKKETKIKPKNDTNTSTSEPKAQKS
;
A
#
# COMPACT_ATOMS: atom_id res chain seq x y z
N MET A 1 -27.99 13.98 13.57
CA MET A 1 -27.70 15.43 13.47
C MET A 1 -29.01 16.13 13.13
N GLY A 2 -29.56 16.94 14.06
CA GLY A 2 -30.69 17.86 13.90
C GLY A 2 -32.00 17.35 13.27
N THR A 3 -32.86 16.70 14.06
CA THR A 3 -34.24 16.34 13.68
C THR A 3 -35.29 17.29 14.27
N GLU A 4 -34.89 18.43 14.83
CA GLU A 4 -35.79 19.40 15.46
C GLU A 4 -36.47 20.21 14.36
N THR A 5 -37.72 19.86 14.06
CA THR A 5 -38.60 20.61 13.16
C THR A 5 -39.24 21.76 13.94
N GLU A 6 -39.64 22.82 13.24
CA GLU A 6 -40.26 23.99 13.84
C GLU A 6 -41.47 23.57 14.70
N PRO A 7 -41.47 23.86 16.02
CA PRO A 7 -42.58 23.50 16.90
C PRO A 7 -43.83 24.35 16.62
N ASP A 8 -45.02 23.75 16.71
CA ASP A 8 -46.31 24.44 16.54
C ASP A 8 -46.66 25.34 17.74
N ASP A 9 -46.10 25.08 18.92
CA ASP A 9 -46.36 25.85 20.15
C ASP A 9 -45.54 27.16 20.20
N GLU A 10 -46.24 28.29 20.33
CA GLU A 10 -45.66 29.66 20.30
C GLU A 10 -44.48 29.91 21.27
N PRO A 11 -44.50 29.47 22.55
CA PRO A 11 -43.37 29.66 23.46
C PRO A 11 -42.17 28.75 23.14
N GLU A 12 -42.38 27.63 22.45
CA GLU A 12 -41.31 26.73 22.02
C GLU A 12 -40.66 27.20 20.73
N LYS A 13 -41.43 27.84 19.85
CA LYS A 13 -40.95 28.46 18.61
C LYS A 13 -39.90 29.55 18.84
N SER A 14 -40.09 30.40 19.85
CA SER A 14 -39.11 31.43 20.23
C SER A 14 -37.77 30.82 20.68
N LYS A 15 -37.81 29.76 21.49
CA LYS A 15 -36.61 29.02 21.92
C LYS A 15 -35.94 28.25 20.78
N TRP A 16 -36.71 27.78 19.81
CA TRP A 16 -36.19 27.11 18.62
C TRP A 16 -35.49 28.10 17.69
N LEU A 17 -36.08 29.27 17.43
CA LEU A 17 -35.47 30.34 16.62
C LEU A 17 -34.14 30.80 17.20
N ASN A 18 -34.06 31.09 18.50
CA ASN A 18 -32.81 31.47 19.15
C ASN A 18 -31.71 30.41 18.99
N ARG A 19 -32.06 29.12 19.14
CA ARG A 19 -31.10 28.00 18.96
C ARG A 19 -30.71 27.82 17.49
N SER A 20 -31.62 28.09 16.56
CA SER A 20 -31.36 28.07 15.12
C SER A 20 -30.38 29.19 14.75
N ASP A 21 -30.61 30.41 15.21
CA ASP A 21 -29.74 31.55 14.94
C ASP A 21 -28.34 31.35 15.56
N GLU A 22 -28.28 30.82 16.78
CA GLU A 22 -27.02 30.46 17.43
C GLU A 22 -26.25 29.39 16.63
N ALA A 23 -26.93 28.35 16.15
CA ALA A 23 -26.33 27.33 15.32
C ALA A 23 -25.82 27.87 13.98
N LEU A 24 -26.58 28.77 13.34
CA LEU A 24 -26.16 29.42 12.09
C LEU A 24 -24.94 30.31 12.33
N GLY A 25 -24.93 31.10 13.41
CA GLY A 25 -23.81 31.93 13.78
C GLY A 25 -22.53 31.12 14.04
N LEU A 26 -22.62 30.04 14.80
CA LEU A 26 -21.49 29.14 15.04
C LEU A 26 -20.97 28.49 13.75
N LEU A 27 -21.88 28.11 12.86
CA LEU A 27 -21.54 27.49 11.58
C LEU A 27 -20.79 28.50 10.69
N CYS A 28 -21.28 29.74 10.56
CA CYS A 28 -20.58 30.81 9.85
C CYS A 28 -19.21 31.13 10.47
N MET A 29 -19.10 31.15 11.81
CA MET A 29 -17.81 31.40 12.48
C MET A 29 -16.80 30.26 12.32
N SER A 30 -17.26 29.03 12.11
CA SER A 30 -16.40 27.84 11.97
C SER A 30 -15.85 27.65 10.55
N VAL A 31 -16.45 28.33 9.57
CA VAL A 31 -16.11 28.23 8.16
C VAL A 31 -15.12 29.33 7.77
N SER A 32 -14.18 29.03 6.89
CA SER A 32 -13.20 30.03 6.43
C SER A 32 -13.91 31.19 5.68
N PRO A 33 -13.41 32.43 5.80
CA PRO A 33 -14.04 33.60 5.18
C PRO A 33 -14.31 33.45 3.67
N ASP A 34 -13.42 32.77 2.95
CA ASP A 34 -13.55 32.54 1.50
C ASP A 34 -14.73 31.63 1.13
N LEU A 35 -15.20 30.82 2.09
CA LEU A 35 -16.31 29.90 1.92
C LEU A 35 -17.64 30.49 2.41
N LEU A 36 -17.61 31.59 3.17
CA LEU A 36 -18.81 32.26 3.68
C LEU A 36 -19.74 32.71 2.57
N PHE A 37 -19.20 33.19 1.45
CA PHE A 37 -19.98 33.64 0.29
C PHE A 37 -20.92 32.54 -0.25
N HIS A 38 -20.58 31.27 -0.05
CA HIS A 38 -21.40 30.15 -0.51
C HIS A 38 -22.53 29.81 0.45
N ILE A 39 -22.46 30.24 1.71
CA ILE A 39 -23.47 29.96 2.75
C ILE A 39 -24.21 31.20 3.24
N GLU A 40 -23.80 32.41 2.83
CA GLU A 40 -24.39 33.69 3.22
C GLU A 40 -25.89 33.80 2.85
N GLU A 41 -26.31 33.16 1.75
CA GLU A 41 -27.72 33.13 1.33
C GLU A 41 -28.59 32.14 2.14
N SER A 42 -28.01 31.37 3.06
CA SER A 42 -28.74 30.36 3.83
C SER A 42 -29.36 30.93 5.10
N GLU A 43 -30.69 31.05 5.13
CA GLU A 43 -31.46 31.54 6.29
C GLU A 43 -31.61 30.50 7.42
N THR A 44 -31.24 29.24 7.18
CA THR A 44 -31.35 28.18 8.18
C THR A 44 -30.03 27.40 8.31
N PRO A 45 -29.65 26.95 9.53
CA PRO A 45 -28.48 26.11 9.74
C PRO A 45 -28.49 24.85 8.87
N LYS A 46 -29.68 24.28 8.64
CA LYS A 46 -29.88 23.11 7.81
C LYS A 46 -29.58 23.38 6.34
N SER A 47 -29.99 24.55 5.83
CA SER A 47 -29.65 24.97 4.46
C SER A 47 -28.16 25.23 4.32
N ALA A 48 -27.56 25.97 5.26
CA ALA A 48 -26.13 26.25 5.26
C ALA A 48 -25.30 24.96 5.29
N TRP A 49 -25.66 24.03 6.17
CA TRP A 49 -25.01 22.71 6.24
C TRP A 49 -25.20 21.91 4.95
N LYS A 50 -26.40 21.91 4.35
CA LYS A 50 -26.65 21.21 3.09
C LYS A 50 -25.82 21.78 1.94
N MET A 51 -25.57 23.09 1.93
CA MET A 51 -24.73 23.75 0.93
C MET A 51 -23.26 23.36 1.10
N LEU A 52 -22.76 23.34 2.35
CA LEU A 52 -21.42 22.81 2.65
C LEU A 52 -21.29 21.33 2.27
N ASP A 53 -22.29 20.52 2.60
CA ASP A 53 -22.35 19.10 2.25
C ASP A 53 -22.37 18.89 0.73
N ALA A 54 -23.05 19.75 -0.04
CA ALA A 54 -23.02 19.69 -1.49
C ALA A 54 -21.63 20.02 -2.08
N MET A 55 -20.92 20.99 -1.51
CA MET A 55 -19.59 21.40 -1.99
C MET A 55 -18.49 20.41 -1.59
N PHE A 56 -18.49 19.98 -0.32
CA PHE A 56 -17.46 19.10 0.23
C PHE A 56 -17.79 17.62 0.10
N GLY A 57 -19.06 17.24 0.02
CA GLY A 57 -19.47 15.87 -0.26
C GLY A 57 -18.99 15.38 -1.62
N GLN A 58 -18.95 16.25 -2.64
CA GLN A 58 -18.33 15.91 -3.93
C GLN A 58 -16.81 15.70 -3.83
N LEU A 59 -16.14 16.47 -2.97
CA LEU A 59 -14.72 16.30 -2.71
C LEU A 59 -14.46 14.97 -1.97
N ASP A 60 -15.35 14.60 -1.06
CA ASP A 60 -15.32 13.32 -0.36
C ASP A 60 -15.56 12.14 -1.32
N ASP A 61 -16.49 12.26 -2.27
CA ASP A 61 -16.70 11.26 -3.33
C ASP A 61 -15.45 11.12 -4.24
N MET A 62 -14.86 12.24 -4.65
CA MET A 62 -13.64 12.23 -5.47
C MET A 62 -12.46 11.60 -4.69
N ARG A 63 -12.31 11.94 -3.41
CA ARG A 63 -11.30 11.35 -2.52
C ARG A 63 -11.56 9.86 -2.28
N ALA A 64 -12.82 9.44 -2.21
CA ALA A 64 -13.18 8.04 -2.10
C ALA A 64 -12.75 7.28 -3.37
N HIS A 65 -13.03 7.85 -4.55
CA HIS A 65 -12.59 7.27 -5.82
C HIS A 65 -11.07 7.20 -5.95
N GLU A 66 -10.35 8.25 -5.54
CA GLU A 66 -8.88 8.26 -5.53
C GLU A 66 -8.33 7.17 -4.59
N SER A 67 -8.86 7.09 -3.37
CA SER A 67 -8.48 6.08 -2.39
C SER A 67 -8.79 4.66 -2.87
N GLU A 68 -9.92 4.47 -3.56
CA GLU A 68 -10.29 3.19 -4.17
C GLU A 68 -9.34 2.81 -5.30
N ASN A 69 -9.00 3.76 -6.16
CA ASN A 69 -8.05 3.56 -7.25
C ASN A 69 -6.65 3.23 -6.69
N GLU A 70 -6.22 3.90 -5.61
CA GLU A 70 -4.97 3.57 -4.93
C GLU A 70 -5.01 2.14 -4.36
N LEU A 71 -6.12 1.75 -3.71
CA LEU A 71 -6.32 0.39 -3.19
C LEU A 71 -6.25 -0.68 -4.29
N LEU A 72 -6.82 -0.38 -5.46
CA LEU A 72 -6.78 -1.25 -6.64
C LEU A 72 -5.41 -1.23 -7.33
N GLY A 73 -4.64 -0.15 -7.21
CA GLY A 73 -3.26 -0.06 -7.69
C GLY A 73 -2.24 -0.77 -6.80
N LEU A 74 -2.52 -0.92 -5.50
CA LEU A 74 -1.59 -1.56 -4.56
C LEU A 74 -1.26 -3.00 -4.95
N ASN A 75 0.02 -3.30 -5.14
CA ASN A 75 0.53 -4.65 -5.37
C ASN A 75 1.45 -5.06 -4.20
N PRO A 76 1.27 -6.28 -3.62
CA PRO A 76 2.19 -6.80 -2.61
C PRO A 76 3.67 -6.80 -3.03
N SER A 77 3.94 -6.92 -4.32
CA SER A 77 5.30 -6.99 -4.89
C SER A 77 6.08 -5.67 -4.77
N ASP A 78 5.37 -4.54 -4.67
CA ASP A 78 5.97 -3.20 -4.60
C ASP A 78 6.61 -2.94 -3.23
N PHE A 79 6.31 -3.76 -2.23
CA PHE A 79 6.76 -3.58 -0.86
C PHE A 79 7.99 -4.46 -0.55
N GLU A 80 8.68 -4.10 0.52
CA GLU A 80 9.78 -4.94 1.03
C GLU A 80 9.27 -6.17 1.78
N ASN A 81 8.13 -6.02 2.45
CA ASN A 81 7.45 -7.05 3.21
C ASN A 81 5.93 -6.79 3.22
N LEU A 82 5.15 -7.84 3.47
CA LEU A 82 3.69 -7.77 3.54
C LEU A 82 3.18 -6.94 4.70
N GLN A 83 3.95 -6.79 5.78
CA GLN A 83 3.54 -5.94 6.91
C GLN A 83 3.44 -4.47 6.49
N ALA A 84 4.40 -3.97 5.70
CA ALA A 84 4.36 -2.63 5.12
C ALA A 84 3.19 -2.47 4.13
N PHE A 85 2.94 -3.50 3.30
CA PHE A 85 1.77 -3.54 2.42
C PHE A 85 0.46 -3.43 3.20
N PHE A 86 0.26 -4.27 4.22
CA PHE A 86 -0.96 -4.26 5.02
C PHE A 86 -1.13 -2.97 5.82
N SER A 87 -0.04 -2.36 6.31
CA SER A 87 -0.10 -1.06 6.98
C SER A 87 -0.66 0.02 6.03
N LYS A 88 -0.16 0.09 4.79
CA LYS A 88 -0.69 1.03 3.79
C LYS A 88 -2.12 0.68 3.39
N PHE A 89 -2.44 -0.60 3.26
CA PHE A 89 -3.79 -1.07 2.94
C PHE A 89 -4.82 -0.68 4.02
N VAL A 90 -4.47 -0.85 5.30
CA VAL A 90 -5.29 -0.43 6.44
C VAL A 90 -5.45 1.09 6.47
N HIS A 91 -4.38 1.84 6.17
CA HIS A 91 -4.46 3.29 6.09
C HIS A 91 -5.49 3.76 5.04
N ILE A 92 -5.41 3.24 3.81
CA ILE A 92 -6.36 3.57 2.74
C ILE A 92 -7.79 3.11 3.11
N ARG A 93 -7.93 1.96 3.77
CA ARG A 93 -9.23 1.49 4.28
C ARG A 93 -9.83 2.46 5.30
N LEU A 94 -9.02 3.07 6.16
CA LEU A 94 -9.49 4.09 7.10
C LEU A 94 -9.91 5.37 6.39
N LEU A 95 -9.18 5.80 5.35
CA LEU A 95 -9.56 6.94 4.52
C LEU A 95 -10.91 6.72 3.81
N LEU A 96 -11.11 5.52 3.26
CA LEU A 96 -12.38 5.12 2.64
C LEU A 96 -13.55 5.12 3.64
N LYS A 97 -13.32 4.65 4.87
CA LYS A 97 -14.32 4.76 5.96
C LYS A 97 -14.64 6.21 6.29
N GLY A 98 -13.65 7.11 6.25
CA GLY A 98 -13.85 8.55 6.41
C GLY A 98 -14.77 9.15 5.34
N CYS A 99 -14.70 8.64 4.12
CA CYS A 99 -15.55 9.05 3.00
C CYS A 99 -16.87 8.25 2.91
N GLN A 100 -17.28 7.57 3.99
CA GLN A 100 -18.50 6.73 4.07
C GLN A 100 -18.56 5.54 3.08
N VAL A 101 -17.45 5.18 2.43
CA VAL A 101 -17.38 4.02 1.52
C VAL A 101 -16.88 2.80 2.29
N GLU A 102 -17.81 1.98 2.77
CA GLU A 102 -17.44 0.73 3.44
C GLU A 102 -17.25 -0.43 2.44
N LYS A 103 -16.03 -0.97 2.40
CA LYS A 103 -15.73 -2.19 1.62
C LYS A 103 -15.84 -3.43 2.51
N LYS A 104 -16.54 -4.45 2.00
CA LYS A 104 -16.63 -5.76 2.65
C LYS A 104 -15.27 -6.45 2.70
N ASP A 105 -14.91 -7.00 3.86
CA ASP A 105 -13.67 -7.77 4.05
C ASP A 105 -13.49 -8.87 3.00
N SER A 106 -14.59 -9.51 2.58
CA SER A 106 -14.58 -10.53 1.53
C SER A 106 -14.05 -10.03 0.20
N GLN A 107 -14.40 -8.81 -0.21
CA GLN A 107 -13.91 -8.21 -1.46
C GLN A 107 -12.44 -7.82 -1.34
N LEU A 108 -12.04 -7.30 -0.17
CA LEU A 108 -10.66 -6.92 0.10
C LEU A 108 -9.72 -8.14 0.05
N ILE A 109 -10.11 -9.23 0.72
CA ILE A 109 -9.35 -10.48 0.75
C ILE A 109 -9.19 -11.06 -0.66
N LEU A 110 -10.27 -11.11 -1.44
CA LEU A 110 -10.22 -11.61 -2.82
C LEU A 110 -9.35 -10.74 -3.73
N SER A 111 -9.42 -9.41 -3.57
CA SER A 111 -8.57 -8.45 -4.31
C SER A 111 -7.09 -8.62 -3.98
N ILE A 112 -6.76 -8.94 -2.73
CA ILE A 112 -5.37 -9.24 -2.35
C ILE A 112 -4.95 -10.58 -2.98
N LEU A 113 -5.75 -11.64 -2.82
CA LEU A 113 -5.46 -12.97 -3.35
C LEU A 113 -5.21 -12.99 -4.86
N SER A 114 -5.89 -12.15 -5.64
CA SER A 114 -5.69 -12.06 -7.09
C SER A 114 -4.38 -11.39 -7.50
N LYS A 115 -3.79 -10.59 -6.60
CA LYS A 115 -2.55 -9.84 -6.83
C LYS A 115 -1.31 -10.49 -6.22
N LEU A 116 -1.49 -11.60 -5.48
CA LEU A 116 -0.38 -12.34 -4.90
C LEU A 116 0.49 -12.95 -6.01
N GLY A 117 1.81 -12.87 -5.83
CA GLY A 117 2.77 -13.49 -6.74
C GLY A 117 2.71 -15.03 -6.72
N PRO A 118 3.35 -15.69 -7.71
CA PRO A 118 3.34 -17.15 -7.84
C PRO A 118 3.95 -17.88 -6.63
N GLU A 119 4.82 -17.22 -5.86
CA GLU A 119 5.39 -17.72 -4.60
C GLU A 119 4.33 -18.11 -3.56
N TYR A 120 3.15 -17.48 -3.61
CA TYR A 120 2.03 -17.76 -2.72
C TYR A 120 0.98 -18.70 -3.31
N SER A 121 1.24 -19.29 -4.48
CA SER A 121 0.28 -20.15 -5.21
C SER A 121 -0.28 -21.30 -4.36
N VAL A 122 0.55 -21.91 -3.51
CA VAL A 122 0.13 -22.99 -2.59
C VAL A 122 -0.87 -22.47 -1.56
N PHE A 123 -0.61 -21.29 -0.99
CA PHE A 123 -1.50 -20.64 -0.04
C PHE A 123 -2.84 -20.27 -0.69
N VAL A 124 -2.79 -19.64 -1.87
CA VAL A 124 -3.97 -19.25 -2.64
C VAL A 124 -4.80 -20.48 -3.01
N SER A 125 -4.16 -21.55 -3.48
CA SER A 125 -4.84 -22.81 -3.82
C SER A 125 -5.49 -23.45 -2.61
N THR A 126 -4.79 -23.45 -1.46
CA THR A 126 -5.34 -23.98 -0.20
C THR A 126 -6.56 -23.18 0.22
N PHE A 127 -6.52 -21.85 0.11
CA PHE A 127 -7.64 -20.97 0.45
C PHE A 127 -8.88 -21.25 -0.42
N TYR A 128 -8.69 -21.40 -1.74
CA TYR A 128 -9.80 -21.73 -2.63
C TYR A 128 -10.30 -23.17 -2.42
N ALA A 129 -9.40 -24.11 -2.11
CA ALA A 129 -9.77 -25.48 -1.78
C ALA A 129 -10.59 -25.55 -0.49
N THR A 130 -10.22 -24.81 0.57
CA THR A 130 -11.00 -24.76 1.80
C THR A 130 -12.37 -24.12 1.58
N LYS A 131 -12.45 -23.07 0.75
CA LYS A 131 -13.71 -22.46 0.35
C LYS A 131 -14.60 -23.46 -0.41
N ALA A 132 -14.04 -24.21 -1.35
CA ALA A 132 -14.77 -25.21 -2.13
C ALA A 132 -15.21 -26.41 -1.28
N ALA A 133 -14.36 -26.86 -0.34
CA ALA A 133 -14.64 -28.00 0.52
C ALA A 133 -15.73 -27.70 1.56
N LEU A 134 -15.77 -26.48 2.10
CA LEU A 134 -16.77 -26.10 3.11
C LEU A 134 -18.08 -25.59 2.50
N GLY A 135 -18.09 -25.15 1.24
CA GLY A 135 -19.30 -24.77 0.51
C GLY A 135 -20.20 -23.82 1.32
N ASP A 136 -21.37 -24.32 1.72
CA ASP A 136 -22.39 -23.56 2.47
C ASP A 136 -22.01 -23.25 3.93
N THR A 137 -21.03 -23.96 4.49
CA THR A 137 -20.52 -23.72 5.86
C THR A 137 -19.34 -22.74 5.89
N TRP A 138 -18.85 -22.31 4.73
CA TRP A 138 -17.70 -21.43 4.65
C TRP A 138 -18.06 -20.01 5.07
N THR A 139 -17.46 -19.57 6.17
CA THR A 139 -17.44 -18.15 6.55
C THR A 139 -16.15 -17.51 6.08
N MET A 140 -16.26 -16.37 5.41
CA MET A 140 -15.07 -15.62 5.01
C MET A 140 -14.31 -15.19 6.26
N PRO A 141 -12.98 -15.43 6.36
CA PRO A 141 -12.21 -14.95 7.49
C PRO A 141 -12.25 -13.43 7.56
N SER A 142 -12.05 -12.88 8.76
CA SER A 142 -11.85 -11.44 8.92
C SER A 142 -10.57 -11.00 8.23
N PHE A 143 -10.52 -9.73 7.82
CA PHE A 143 -9.34 -9.15 7.19
C PHE A 143 -8.08 -9.30 8.07
N ASP A 144 -8.20 -9.12 9.38
CA ASP A 144 -7.08 -9.21 10.32
C ASP A 144 -6.53 -10.63 10.46
N TYR A 145 -7.43 -11.63 10.48
CA TYR A 145 -7.04 -13.03 10.50
C TYR A 145 -6.32 -13.41 9.21
N PHE A 146 -6.88 -13.02 8.06
CA PHE A 146 -6.25 -13.24 6.75
C PHE A 146 -4.87 -12.60 6.66
N SER A 147 -4.74 -11.35 7.11
CA SER A 147 -3.48 -10.60 7.09
C SER A 147 -2.41 -11.31 7.92
N SER A 148 -2.77 -11.76 9.12
CA SER A 148 -1.87 -12.50 10.02
C SER A 148 -1.41 -13.82 9.40
N GLN A 149 -2.32 -14.56 8.76
CA GLN A 149 -2.01 -15.81 8.09
C GLN A 149 -1.08 -15.61 6.89
N LEU A 150 -1.28 -14.54 6.13
CA LEU A 150 -0.45 -14.23 4.98
C LEU A 150 0.96 -13.78 5.39
N ILE A 151 1.08 -12.98 6.46
CA ILE A 151 2.38 -12.61 7.04
C ILE A 151 3.12 -13.86 7.52
N ARG A 152 2.44 -14.78 8.21
CA ARG A 152 3.05 -16.05 8.65
C ARG A 152 3.53 -16.90 7.47
N GLU A 153 2.76 -16.96 6.38
CA GLU A 153 3.19 -17.67 5.17
C GLU A 153 4.41 -17.00 4.52
N GLN A 154 4.49 -15.67 4.53
CA GLN A 154 5.69 -14.96 4.09
C GLN A 154 6.93 -15.38 4.88
N ASP A 155 6.84 -15.39 6.21
CA ASP A 155 7.97 -15.75 7.07
C ASP A 155 8.41 -17.19 6.82
N LYS A 156 7.45 -18.10 6.60
CA LYS A 156 7.72 -19.48 6.20
C LYS A 156 8.42 -19.55 4.84
N LEU A 157 7.96 -18.80 3.83
CA LEU A 157 8.60 -18.75 2.50
C LEU A 157 10.01 -18.17 2.57
N ILE A 158 10.26 -17.19 3.44
CA ILE A 158 11.58 -16.64 3.71
C ILE A 158 12.48 -17.71 4.37
N GLN A 159 11.98 -18.41 5.38
CA GLN A 159 12.73 -19.48 6.07
C GLN A 159 13.06 -20.65 5.12
N MET A 160 12.16 -20.99 4.20
CA MET A 160 12.38 -22.03 3.19
C MET A 160 13.28 -21.58 2.03
N GLY A 161 13.64 -20.29 1.97
CA GLY A 161 14.48 -19.72 0.91
C GLY A 161 13.78 -19.48 -0.42
N SER A 162 12.45 -19.66 -0.48
CA SER A 162 11.62 -19.32 -1.66
C SER A 162 11.50 -17.81 -1.84
N LEU A 163 11.40 -17.05 -0.74
CA LEU A 163 11.47 -15.59 -0.79
C LEU A 163 12.84 -15.10 -0.32
N LYS A 164 13.46 -14.21 -1.09
CA LYS A 164 14.64 -13.48 -0.62
C LYS A 164 14.19 -12.39 0.35
N SER A 165 14.59 -12.49 1.62
CA SER A 165 14.45 -11.37 2.53
C SER A 165 15.35 -10.23 2.05
N LYS A 166 14.75 -9.08 1.69
CA LYS A 166 15.51 -7.87 1.35
C LYS A 166 16.30 -7.34 2.56
N SER A 167 15.94 -7.76 3.78
CA SER A 167 16.52 -7.28 5.05
C SER A 167 17.59 -8.20 5.65
N HIS A 168 17.77 -9.43 5.15
CA HIS A 168 18.76 -10.38 5.65
C HIS A 168 19.78 -10.78 4.58
N ALA A 169 20.58 -9.80 4.13
CA ALA A 169 21.90 -10.10 3.63
C ALA A 169 22.89 -10.03 4.82
N LEU A 170 23.77 -11.03 4.93
CA LEU A 170 24.89 -11.17 5.89
C LEU A 170 24.62 -11.94 7.18
N VAL A 171 24.53 -13.27 7.10
CA VAL A 171 25.30 -14.14 8.03
C VAL A 171 25.87 -15.30 7.21
N ALA A 172 26.94 -15.04 6.47
CA ALA A 172 27.77 -16.11 5.95
C ALA A 172 28.51 -16.74 7.14
N SER A 173 28.18 -18.00 7.43
CA SER A 173 28.89 -18.85 8.38
C SER A 173 30.38 -18.94 8.03
N THR A 174 31.23 -18.21 8.76
CA THR A 174 32.66 -18.53 8.86
C THR A 174 32.84 -19.73 9.78
N ARG A 175 32.42 -20.91 9.32
CA ARG A 175 32.99 -22.17 9.77
C ARG A 175 33.98 -22.66 8.72
N LYS A 176 35.21 -22.15 8.76
CA LYS A 176 36.37 -22.85 8.19
C LYS A 176 37.27 -23.30 9.32
N GLY A 177 37.39 -24.62 9.42
CA GLY A 177 37.99 -25.34 10.53
C GLY A 177 39.49 -25.15 10.68
N LYS A 178 39.93 -25.47 11.90
CA LYS A 178 41.30 -25.79 12.29
C LYS A 178 42.02 -26.57 11.19
N LYS A 179 43.12 -26.01 10.68
CA LYS A 179 44.24 -26.79 10.17
C LYS A 179 45.48 -26.43 10.96
N THR A 180 46.02 -27.47 11.58
CA THR A 180 47.28 -27.56 12.30
C THR A 180 48.45 -27.11 11.42
N GLU A 181 49.23 -26.16 11.94
CA GLU A 181 50.52 -25.75 11.38
C GLU A 181 51.56 -26.86 11.58
N LYS A 182 52.10 -27.40 10.48
CA LYS A 182 53.39 -28.11 10.47
C LYS A 182 54.42 -27.22 9.78
N LYS A 183 55.41 -26.84 10.57
CA LYS A 183 56.64 -26.10 10.25
C LYS A 183 57.60 -26.98 9.43
N LYS A 184 58.07 -26.50 8.27
CA LYS A 184 59.33 -26.86 7.57
C LYS A 184 59.65 -25.72 6.58
N GLU A 185 60.60 -24.86 6.93
CA GLU A 185 61.99 -24.83 6.44
C GLU A 185 62.22 -23.97 5.18
N THR A 186 62.82 -22.82 5.46
CA THR A 186 63.71 -21.91 4.72
C THR A 186 64.30 -22.33 3.35
N LYS A 187 64.01 -21.49 2.35
CA LYS A 187 64.93 -20.66 1.52
C LYS A 187 66.09 -21.34 0.75
N ASP A 188 66.02 -21.29 -0.59
CA ASP A 188 67.13 -20.78 -1.42
C ASP A 188 66.69 -20.37 -2.84
N GLN A 189 67.24 -19.24 -3.30
CA GLN A 189 67.19 -18.60 -4.65
C GLN A 189 68.49 -18.95 -5.41
N PRO A 190 68.71 -18.72 -6.75
CA PRO A 190 68.43 -17.45 -7.45
C PRO A 190 68.17 -17.45 -8.99
N LYS A 191 67.91 -16.22 -9.47
CA LYS A 191 67.68 -15.66 -10.82
C LYS A 191 68.54 -16.16 -11.99
N LYS A 192 67.99 -16.05 -13.22
CA LYS A 192 68.64 -15.33 -14.35
C LYS A 192 67.64 -14.85 -15.42
N GLU A 193 67.91 -13.63 -15.90
CA GLU A 193 67.17 -12.80 -16.86
C GLU A 193 67.34 -13.26 -18.31
N THR A 194 66.39 -12.95 -19.21
CA THR A 194 66.70 -12.20 -20.47
C THR A 194 65.42 -11.54 -21.03
N LYS A 195 65.45 -10.21 -21.23
CA LYS A 195 64.49 -9.40 -21.98
C LYS A 195 64.70 -9.58 -23.49
N ILE A 196 63.64 -9.64 -24.33
CA ILE A 196 63.50 -8.88 -25.61
C ILE A 196 61.99 -8.71 -25.93
N LYS A 197 61.53 -7.46 -26.11
CA LYS A 197 60.30 -7.02 -26.83
C LYS A 197 60.78 -6.36 -28.16
N PRO A 198 59.90 -5.84 -29.05
CA PRO A 198 58.72 -6.38 -29.73
C PRO A 198 58.87 -6.19 -31.28
N LYS A 199 57.90 -6.61 -32.10
CA LYS A 199 57.72 -6.05 -33.46
C LYS A 199 56.25 -5.86 -33.81
N ASN A 200 56.03 -4.73 -34.45
CA ASN A 200 54.80 -3.99 -34.69
C ASN A 200 54.10 -4.37 -35.99
N ASP A 201 52.80 -4.07 -35.99
CA ASP A 201 51.96 -3.48 -37.04
C ASP A 201 51.84 -4.13 -38.43
N THR A 202 50.60 -4.47 -38.79
CA THR A 202 50.02 -3.94 -40.04
C THR A 202 48.51 -3.71 -39.88
N ASN A 203 48.13 -2.43 -39.90
CA ASN A 203 46.78 -1.92 -40.10
C ASN A 203 46.43 -1.90 -41.60
N THR A 204 45.16 -2.13 -41.95
CA THR A 204 44.45 -1.45 -43.06
C THR A 204 42.95 -1.79 -42.90
N SER A 205 42.14 -0.82 -42.46
CA SER A 205 41.12 -0.09 -43.27
C SER A 205 39.93 -0.94 -43.73
N THR A 206 38.67 -0.54 -43.76
CA THR A 206 37.87 0.64 -43.38
C THR A 206 36.40 0.25 -43.71
N SER A 207 35.42 0.93 -43.10
CA SER A 207 34.00 1.11 -43.50
C SER A 207 32.91 0.05 -43.24
N GLU A 208 31.95 0.45 -42.37
CA GLU A 208 30.54 0.03 -42.26
C GLU A 208 29.67 0.42 -43.50
N PRO A 209 28.31 0.41 -43.45
CA PRO A 209 27.36 -0.71 -43.35
C PRO A 209 26.38 -0.71 -44.55
N LYS A 210 25.51 -1.72 -44.70
CA LYS A 210 24.26 -1.54 -45.48
C LYS A 210 23.08 -2.36 -44.97
N ALA A 211 22.02 -1.62 -44.67
CA ALA A 211 20.66 -2.07 -44.46
C ALA A 211 20.05 -2.63 -45.75
N GLN A 212 19.07 -3.52 -45.61
CA GLN A 212 18.06 -3.77 -46.64
C GLN A 212 16.68 -3.89 -45.98
N LYS A 213 15.89 -2.83 -46.18
CA LYS A 213 14.43 -2.86 -46.27
C LYS A 213 14.07 -3.39 -47.66
N SER A 214 13.12 -4.32 -47.73
CA SER A 214 11.89 -4.24 -48.54
C SER A 214 11.08 -5.51 -48.35
#